data_AF-M8CFW2-F1
#
_entry.id   AF-M8CFW2-F1
#
_cell.length_a   1.000
_cell.length_b   1.000
_cell.length_c   1.000
_cell.angle_alpha   90.00
_cell.angle_beta   90.00
_cell.angle_gamma   90.00
#
_symmetry.space_group_name_H-M   'P 1'
#
loop_
_entity.id
_entity.type
_entity.pdbx_description
1 polymer ?
#
loop_
_entity_poly.entity_id
_entity_poly.type
_entity_poly.pdbx_seq_one_letter_code
_entity_poly.pdbx_strand_id
1 'polypeptide(L)'
;MGGDQRHMMEGAAEDKIPEGLRVLAVDDDCVCLKVLENLLRGCRYHPTTVTDAKTALKILRAGKEKFDLVITDVRMQDMDGFKLLERIRLEMDLPVISTLTAEF
;
A
#
# COMPACT_ATOMS: atom_id res chain seq x y z
N MET A 1 -43.99 1.65 -36.88
CA MET A 1 -43.14 0.44 -36.86
C MET A 1 -41.87 0.84 -36.14
N GLY A 2 -41.87 0.72 -34.81
CA GLY A 2 -40.80 1.20 -33.94
C GLY A 2 -39.66 0.18 -33.92
N GLY A 3 -38.46 0.62 -34.30
CA GLY A 3 -37.24 -0.12 -34.05
C GLY A 3 -36.97 -0.06 -32.55
N ASP A 4 -37.04 -1.21 -31.89
CA ASP A 4 -36.63 -1.33 -30.50
C ASP A 4 -35.19 -1.83 -30.48
N GLN A 5 -34.31 -0.84 -30.39
CA GLN A 5 -32.88 -0.97 -30.34
C GLN A 5 -32.53 -1.54 -28.97
N ARG A 6 -32.45 -2.87 -28.87
CA ARG A 6 -31.87 -3.56 -27.70
C ARG A 6 -30.37 -3.27 -27.67
N HIS A 7 -30.03 -2.09 -27.19
CA HIS A 7 -28.68 -1.71 -26.84
C HIS A 7 -28.29 -2.59 -25.64
N MET A 8 -27.55 -3.66 -25.91
CA MET A 8 -26.98 -4.51 -24.88
C MET A 8 -25.93 -3.68 -24.12
N MET A 9 -26.22 -3.44 -22.85
CA MET A 9 -25.29 -2.77 -21.94
C MET A 9 -24.29 -3.83 -21.43
N GLU A 10 -23.29 -4.15 -22.23
CA GLU A 10 -22.11 -4.91 -21.79
C GLU A 10 -21.02 -3.92 -21.39
N GLY A 11 -20.67 -3.90 -20.10
CA GLY A 11 -19.59 -3.07 -19.59
C GLY A 11 -19.62 -2.84 -18.09
N ALA A 12 -19.99 -3.84 -17.28
CA ALA A 12 -19.52 -3.84 -15.90
C ALA A 12 -18.02 -4.12 -16.00
N ALA A 13 -17.17 -3.09 -15.83
CA ALA A 13 -15.75 -3.30 -15.64
C ALA A 13 -15.61 -4.30 -14.49
N GLU A 14 -15.12 -5.51 -14.76
CA GLU A 14 -14.75 -6.43 -13.70
C GLU A 14 -13.86 -5.66 -12.73
N ASP A 15 -14.17 -5.67 -11.43
CA ASP A 15 -13.35 -5.10 -10.37
C ASP A 15 -12.01 -5.85 -10.30
N LYS A 16 -11.14 -5.62 -11.28
CA LYS A 16 -9.82 -6.23 -11.36
C LYS A 16 -8.95 -5.53 -10.35
N ILE A 17 -8.55 -6.28 -9.32
CA ILE A 17 -7.47 -5.89 -8.44
C ILE A 17 -6.24 -5.65 -9.34
N PRO A 18 -5.62 -4.46 -9.28
CA PRO A 18 -4.40 -4.18 -10.03
C PRO A 18 -3.34 -5.24 -9.72
N GLU A 19 -2.38 -5.44 -10.62
CA GLU A 19 -1.25 -6.35 -10.41
C GLU A 19 0.07 -5.60 -10.55
N GLY A 20 1.15 -6.19 -10.03
CA GLY A 20 2.51 -5.68 -10.22
C GLY A 20 2.89 -4.45 -9.40
N LEU A 21 1.99 -3.90 -8.57
CA LEU A 21 2.30 -2.76 -7.70
C LEU A 21 3.51 -3.01 -6.82
N ARG A 22 4.37 -2.02 -6.69
CA ARG A 22 5.56 -2.03 -5.83
C ARG A 22 5.22 -1.36 -4.51
N VAL A 23 5.19 -2.15 -3.46
CA VAL A 23 4.64 -1.72 -2.16
C VAL A 23 5.76 -1.65 -1.15
N LEU A 24 5.90 -0.53 -0.44
CA LEU A 24 6.73 -0.45 0.75
C LEU A 24 5.87 -0.74 1.99
N ALA A 25 6.16 -1.82 2.68
CA ALA A 25 5.48 -2.22 3.92
C ALA A 25 6.35 -1.88 5.14
N VAL A 26 5.79 -1.19 6.13
CA VAL A 26 6.48 -0.70 7.32
C VAL A 26 5.71 -1.10 8.58
N ASP A 27 6.33 -1.91 9.43
CA ASP A 27 5.73 -2.41 10.68
C ASP A 27 6.86 -2.90 11.59
N ASP A 28 6.85 -2.57 12.88
CA ASP A 28 7.91 -2.96 13.82
C ASP A 28 7.84 -4.46 14.21
N ASP A 29 6.70 -5.11 13.99
CA ASP A 29 6.53 -6.54 14.16
C ASP A 29 6.90 -7.32 12.89
N CYS A 30 7.99 -8.08 12.96
CA CYS A 30 8.48 -8.94 11.88
C CYS A 30 7.45 -10.02 11.46
N VAL A 31 6.60 -10.47 12.38
CA VAL A 31 5.53 -11.44 12.11
C VAL A 31 4.44 -10.80 11.26
N CYS A 32 4.00 -9.59 11.63
CA CYS A 32 3.05 -8.81 10.84
C CYS A 32 3.58 -8.54 9.43
N LEU A 33 4.85 -8.11 9.32
CA LEU A 33 5.51 -7.93 8.01
C LEU A 33 5.50 -9.20 7.18
N LYS A 34 5.77 -10.38 7.79
CA LYS A 34 5.81 -11.64 7.04
C LYS A 34 4.43 -12.04 6.52
N VAL A 35 3.39 -11.86 7.33
CA VAL A 35 2.01 -12.11 6.92
C VAL A 35 1.62 -11.16 5.79
N LEU A 36 1.90 -9.86 5.94
CA LEU A 36 1.61 -8.84 4.93
C LEU A 36 2.37 -9.10 3.62
N GLU A 37 3.65 -9.46 3.69
CA GLU A 37 4.46 -9.82 2.52
C GLU A 37 3.82 -10.97 1.73
N ASN A 38 3.40 -12.03 2.43
CA ASN A 38 2.76 -13.19 1.80
C ASN A 38 1.42 -12.81 1.14
N LEU A 39 0.60 -11.99 1.80
CA LEU A 39 -0.67 -11.50 1.24
C LEU A 39 -0.44 -10.67 -0.03
N LEU A 40 0.49 -9.71 0.03
CA LEU A 40 0.81 -8.83 -1.11
C LEU A 40 1.36 -9.64 -2.29
N ARG A 41 2.24 -10.63 -2.04
CA ARG A 41 2.73 -11.54 -3.10
C ARG A 41 1.60 -12.37 -3.69
N GLY A 42 0.64 -12.82 -2.88
CA GLY A 42 -0.57 -13.51 -3.34
C GLY A 42 -1.40 -12.67 -4.32
N CYS A 43 -1.41 -11.34 -4.14
CA CYS A 43 -2.02 -10.37 -5.05
C CYS A 43 -1.13 -10.01 -6.26
N ARG A 44 -0.02 -10.73 -6.49
CA ARG A 44 0.97 -10.43 -7.54
C ARG A 44 1.61 -9.05 -7.42
N TYR A 45 1.75 -8.54 -6.19
CA TYR A 45 2.52 -7.33 -5.90
C TYR A 45 3.97 -7.63 -5.57
N HIS A 46 4.79 -6.57 -5.57
CA HIS A 46 6.22 -6.58 -5.28
C HIS A 46 6.48 -5.85 -3.95
N PRO A 47 6.29 -6.53 -2.80
CA PRO A 47 6.54 -5.90 -1.50
C PRO A 47 8.04 -5.75 -1.22
N THR A 48 8.40 -4.61 -0.64
CA THR A 48 9.64 -4.35 0.11
C THR A 48 9.25 -4.10 1.55
N THR A 49 9.76 -4.89 2.49
CA THR A 49 9.42 -4.78 3.92
C THR A 49 10.55 -4.14 4.70
N VAL A 50 10.24 -3.24 5.62
CA VAL A 50 11.19 -2.66 6.57
C VAL A 50 10.56 -2.57 7.95
N THR A 51 11.37 -2.76 8.99
CA THR A 51 10.88 -2.75 10.37
C THR A 51 10.89 -1.35 11.00
N ASP A 52 11.40 -0.35 10.27
CA ASP A 52 11.60 0.97 10.84
C ASP A 52 11.36 2.13 9.84
N ALA A 53 10.81 3.23 10.35
CA ALA A 53 10.42 4.42 9.61
C ALA A 53 11.63 5.20 9.11
N LYS A 54 12.78 5.15 9.80
CA LYS A 54 14.00 5.84 9.34
C LYS A 54 14.53 5.16 8.07
N THR A 55 14.55 3.83 8.05
CA THR A 55 14.90 3.03 6.88
C THR A 55 13.88 3.24 5.76
N ALA A 56 12.58 3.26 6.07
CA ALA A 56 11.53 3.58 5.10
C ALA A 56 11.79 4.94 4.42
N LEU A 57 12.01 6.01 5.20
CA LEU A 57 12.31 7.34 4.67
C LEU A 57 13.61 7.36 3.84
N LYS A 58 14.65 6.66 4.28
CA LYS A 58 15.91 6.58 3.54
C LYS A 58 15.71 5.94 2.17
N ILE A 59 14.96 4.83 2.10
CA ILE A 59 14.65 4.13 0.86
C ILE A 59 13.80 5.01 -0.06
N LEU A 60 12.75 5.63 0.47
CA LEU A 60 11.87 6.49 -0.31
C LEU A 60 12.60 7.72 -0.86
N ARG A 61 13.46 8.37 -0.05
CA ARG A 61 14.27 9.50 -0.54
C ARG A 61 15.31 9.10 -1.58
N ALA A 62 15.78 7.85 -1.54
CA ALA A 62 16.73 7.33 -2.53
C ALA A 62 16.07 6.95 -3.87
N GLY A 63 14.74 6.83 -3.91
CA GLY A 63 14.02 6.53 -5.15
C GLY A 63 12.54 6.27 -4.91
N LYS A 64 11.75 7.34 -4.74
CA LYS A 64 10.30 7.24 -4.47
C LYS A 64 9.55 6.63 -5.65
N GLU A 65 10.04 6.83 -6.87
CA GLU A 65 9.50 6.30 -8.13
C GLU A 65 9.57 4.78 -8.23
N LYS A 66 10.27 4.12 -7.29
CA LYS A 66 10.33 2.67 -7.16
C LYS A 66 9.13 2.08 -6.45
N PHE A 67 8.27 2.92 -5.86
CA PHE A 67 7.11 2.49 -5.09
C PHE A 67 5.86 3.16 -5.63
N ASP A 68 4.77 2.40 -5.61
CA ASP A 68 3.44 2.84 -6.02
C ASP A 68 2.53 3.09 -4.80
N LEU A 69 2.88 2.49 -3.65
CA LEU A 69 2.11 2.54 -2.41
C LEU A 69 3.02 2.32 -1.19
N VAL A 70 2.71 3.00 -0.08
CA VAL A 70 3.22 2.67 1.25
C VAL A 70 2.08 2.09 2.11
N ILE A 71 2.34 0.98 2.77
CA ILE A 71 1.49 0.44 3.83
C ILE A 71 2.28 0.53 5.13
N THR A 72 1.74 1.19 6.15
CA THR A 72 2.44 1.38 7.43
C THR A 72 1.52 1.15 8.62
N ASP A 73 1.98 0.43 9.64
CA ASP A 73 1.35 0.51 10.96
C ASP A 73 1.65 1.88 11.56
N VAL A 74 0.61 2.53 12.12
CA VAL A 74 0.76 3.80 12.81
C VAL A 74 1.02 3.63 14.31
N ARG A 75 0.80 2.44 14.87
CA ARG A 75 1.00 2.14 16.29
C ARG A 75 2.29 1.38 16.60
N MET A 76 3.40 1.81 15.98
CA MET A 76 4.73 1.31 16.31
C MET A 76 5.16 1.82 17.70
N GLN A 77 5.58 0.92 18.60
CA GLN A 77 5.83 1.24 20.01
C GLN A 77 7.05 2.16 20.20
N ASP A 78 8.03 2.04 19.30
CA ASP A 78 9.32 2.73 19.39
C ASP A 78 9.52 3.85 18.37
N MET A 79 8.54 4.12 17.51
CA MET A 79 8.72 5.03 16.38
C MET A 79 7.46 5.76 15.92
N ASP A 80 7.70 6.97 15.40
CA ASP A 80 6.68 7.84 14.86
C ASP A 80 6.17 7.41 13.46
N GLY A 81 5.31 6.38 13.39
CA GLY A 81 4.54 6.07 12.17
C GLY A 81 3.78 7.29 11.62
N PHE A 82 3.34 8.18 12.51
CA PHE A 82 2.76 9.47 12.15
C PHE A 82 3.76 10.44 11.51
N LYS A 83 5.02 10.51 11.97
CA LYS A 83 6.03 11.37 11.32
C LYS A 83 6.46 10.80 9.98
N LEU A 84 6.47 9.48 9.81
CA LEU A 84 6.64 8.85 8.49
C LEU A 84 5.54 9.32 7.54
N LEU A 85 4.27 9.21 7.94
CA LEU A 85 3.13 9.68 7.15
C LEU A 85 3.22 11.18 6.83
N GLU A 86 3.53 12.02 7.82
CA GLU A 86 3.70 13.47 7.63
C GLU A 86 4.81 13.76 6.61
N ARG A 87 5.96 13.08 6.74
CA ARG A 87 7.10 13.33 5.86
C ARG A 87 6.86 12.82 4.45
N ILE A 88 6.20 11.67 4.28
CA ILE A 88 5.74 11.22 2.96
C ILE A 88 4.85 12.30 2.38
N ARG A 89 3.79 12.73 3.06
CA ARG A 89 2.85 13.74 2.53
C ARG A 89 3.50 15.08 2.17
N LEU A 90 4.57 15.48 2.87
CA LEU A 90 5.28 16.75 2.62
C LEU A 90 6.34 16.64 1.51
N GLU A 91 7.04 15.51 1.40
CA GLU A 91 8.15 15.33 0.46
C GLU A 91 7.74 14.59 -0.83
N MET A 92 6.64 13.82 -0.77
CA MET A 92 6.32 12.77 -1.73
C MET A 92 4.80 12.71 -1.96
N ASP A 93 4.38 12.85 -3.20
CA ASP A 93 3.00 12.55 -3.60
C ASP A 93 2.83 11.04 -3.80
N LEU A 94 2.90 10.27 -2.71
CA LEU A 94 2.81 8.80 -2.70
C LEU A 94 1.61 8.36 -1.85
N PRO A 95 0.72 7.51 -2.36
CA PRO A 95 -0.40 6.98 -1.57
C PRO A 95 0.09 6.22 -0.33
N VAL A 96 -0.61 6.41 0.79
CA VAL A 96 -0.32 5.72 2.05
C VAL A 96 -1.60 5.09 2.59
N ILE A 97 -1.52 3.79 2.93
CA ILE A 97 -2.53 3.08 3.71
C ILE A 97 -1.97 2.86 5.11
N SER A 98 -2.69 3.37 6.11
CA SER A 98 -2.35 3.15 7.52
C SER A 98 -3.11 1.93 8.05
N THR A 99 -2.39 0.98 8.62
CA THR A 99 -2.97 -0.13 9.37
C THR A 99 -3.05 0.26 10.85
N LEU A 100 -4.05 -0.28 11.54
CA LEU A 100 -4.24 -0.12 12.98
C LEU A 100 -4.38 -1.51 13.57
N THR A 101 -3.45 -1.89 14.44
CA THR A 101 -3.64 -3.07 15.28
C THR A 101 -4.68 -2.74 16.35
N ALA A 102 -5.82 -3.43 16.37
CA ALA A 102 -6.78 -3.32 17.46
C ALA A 102 -6.29 -4.17 18.64
N GLU A 103 -6.18 -3.60 19.84
CA GLU A 103 -6.00 -4.39 21.06
C GLU A 103 -7.38 -4.91 21.46
N PHE A 104 -7.48 -6.22 21.69
CA PHE A 104 -8.60 -6.82 22.38
C PHE A 104 -8.24 -7.02 23.85
#